data_AF-A0A1U7X5G4-F1
#
_entry.id   AF-A0A1U7X5G4-F1
#
_cell.length_a   1.000
_cell.length_b   1.000
_cell.length_c   1.000
_cell.angle_alpha   90.00
_cell.angle_beta   90.00
_cell.angle_gamma   90.00
#
_symmetry.space_group_name_H-M   'P 1'
#
loop_
_entity.id
_entity.type
_entity.pdbx_description
1 polymer ?
#
loop_
_entity_poly.entity_id
_entity_poly.type
_entity_poly.pdbx_seq_one_letter_code
_entity_poly.pdbx_strand_id
1 'polypeptide(L)'
;MFVDLGHFSVRSVQISFSCVVFPSILSAYIGQAAYLTKFPENVGNAFYASVLDPIYWPTFVVAVVAAIIASQAMISGAFSIVAQAQSLGCFPRVKVIHTSAKHEGQVYIPELNYFLMVACVVVTLSFKTTRNLGNAYGICVVSAELTTTNMMTLVMLLIWKISIWRIILFYVVYVTIESTYLSTQLTKFVQGGFLPLAFSFVLVIIMGNWHYVQKHRYEFELKNKVSSDYCEHVIFVLRDNRSKRNKK
;
A
#
# COMPACT_ATOMS: atom_id res chain seq x y z
N MET A 1 1.11 2.15 5.93
CA MET A 1 1.78 1.04 5.20
C MET A 1 2.79 0.28 6.06
N PHE A 2 3.74 0.92 6.77
CA PHE A 2 4.75 0.21 7.60
C PHE A 2 4.26 -0.42 8.92
N VAL A 3 3.02 -0.12 9.33
CA VAL A 3 2.46 -0.57 10.62
C VAL A 3 2.10 -2.07 10.59
N ASP A 4 1.81 -2.62 9.42
CA ASP A 4 1.46 -4.04 9.27
C ASP A 4 2.65 -4.99 9.33
N LEU A 5 3.87 -4.46 9.41
CA LEU A 5 5.06 -5.27 9.60
C LEU A 5 5.19 -5.82 11.03
N GLY A 6 4.25 -5.55 11.95
CA GLY A 6 4.22 -6.12 13.32
C GLY A 6 5.47 -5.89 14.18
N HIS A 7 6.46 -5.16 13.64
CA HIS A 7 7.81 -5.06 14.17
C HIS A 7 7.99 -3.88 15.13
N PHE A 8 7.14 -2.86 15.01
CA PHE A 8 7.25 -1.63 15.78
C PHE A 8 6.09 -1.48 16.75
N SER A 9 6.41 -1.10 17.99
CA SER A 9 5.39 -0.71 18.95
C SER A 9 4.72 0.60 18.52
N VAL A 10 3.43 0.75 18.85
CA VAL A 10 2.66 1.99 18.58
C VAL A 10 3.41 3.22 19.10
N ARG A 11 4.03 3.13 20.28
CA ARG A 11 4.82 4.22 20.88
C ARG A 11 6.05 4.57 20.04
N SER A 12 6.76 3.58 19.50
CA SER A 12 7.94 3.83 18.66
C SER A 12 7.56 4.60 17.39
N VAL A 13 6.45 4.23 16.75
CA VAL A 13 5.93 4.93 15.57
C VAL A 13 5.52 6.35 15.92
N GLN A 14 4.78 6.55 17.00
CA GLN A 14 4.33 7.87 17.45
C GLN A 14 5.51 8.81 17.76
N ILE A 15 6.53 8.32 18.47
CA ILE A 15 7.71 9.13 18.81
C ILE A 15 8.51 9.47 17.55
N SER A 16 8.77 8.48 16.69
CA SER A 16 9.50 8.70 15.44
C SER A 16 8.79 9.72 14.54
N PHE A 17 7.48 9.60 14.39
CA PHE A 17 6.71 10.53 13.57
C PHE A 17 6.65 11.93 14.18
N SER A 18 6.23 12.05 15.45
CA SER A 18 5.99 13.34 16.09
C SER A 18 7.27 14.13 16.40
N CYS A 19 8.38 13.44 16.73
CA CYS A 19 9.62 14.10 17.14
C CYS A 19 10.64 14.26 16.01
N VAL A 20 10.56 13.45 14.94
CA VAL A 20 11.56 13.47 13.85
C VAL A 20 10.92 13.84 12.52
N VAL A 21 9.96 13.04 12.03
CA VAL A 21 9.41 13.19 10.68
C VAL A 21 8.61 14.47 10.54
N PHE A 22 7.66 14.72 11.45
CA PHE A 22 6.79 15.88 11.40
C PHE A 22 7.55 17.23 11.49
N PRO A 23 8.43 17.47 12.49
CA PRO A 23 9.16 18.73 12.57
C PRO A 23 10.14 18.92 11.41
N SER A 24 10.81 17.87 10.94
CA SER A 24 11.74 17.99 9.81
C SER A 24 11.02 18.38 8.51
N ILE A 25 9.89 17.76 8.22
CA ILE A 25 9.06 18.10 7.05
C ILE A 25 8.55 19.54 7.16
N LEU A 26 8.03 19.92 8.34
CA LEU A 26 7.51 21.27 8.56
C LEU A 26 8.59 22.33 8.37
N SER A 27 9.77 22.14 8.98
CA SER A 27 10.91 23.05 8.81
C SER A 27 11.38 23.13 7.36
N ALA A 28 11.41 22.01 6.63
CA ALA A 28 11.81 21.99 5.22
C ALA A 28 10.84 22.81 4.35
N TYR A 29 9.53 22.63 4.51
CA TYR A 29 8.53 23.38 3.73
C TYR A 29 8.48 24.85 4.10
N ILE A 30 8.58 25.21 5.39
CA ILE A 30 8.66 26.62 5.82
C ILE A 30 9.92 27.27 5.25
N GLY A 31 11.07 26.58 5.26
CA GLY A 31 12.31 27.08 4.67
C GLY A 31 12.20 27.31 3.17
N GLN A 32 11.60 26.38 2.42
CA GLN A 32 11.34 26.55 0.99
C GLN A 32 10.36 27.69 0.71
N ALA A 33 9.30 27.82 1.51
CA ALA A 33 8.35 28.92 1.38
C ALA A 33 9.04 30.27 1.61
N ALA A 34 9.86 30.38 2.65
CA ALA A 34 10.65 31.59 2.93
C ALA A 34 11.61 31.93 1.78
N TYR A 35 12.27 30.93 1.19
CA TYR A 35 13.13 31.14 0.02
C TYR A 35 12.36 31.65 -1.21
N LEU A 36 11.21 31.05 -1.52
CA LEU A 36 10.39 31.41 -2.68
C LEU A 36 9.78 32.81 -2.59
N THR A 37 9.64 33.39 -1.39
CA THR A 37 9.22 34.81 -1.26
C THR A 37 10.23 35.78 -1.88
N LYS A 38 11.51 35.42 -1.92
CA LYS A 38 12.57 36.23 -2.54
C LYS A 38 12.83 35.83 -4.00
N PHE A 39 12.70 34.54 -4.32
CA PHE A 39 13.01 33.99 -5.64
C PHE A 39 11.81 33.19 -6.21
N PRO A 40 10.74 33.87 -6.65
CA PRO A 40 9.51 33.23 -7.09
C PRO A 40 9.68 32.41 -8.38
N GLU A 41 10.71 32.69 -9.17
CA GLU A 41 11.03 32.00 -10.44
C GLU A 41 11.46 30.53 -10.20
N ASN A 42 11.97 30.20 -9.00
CA ASN A 42 12.64 28.93 -8.71
C ASN A 42 11.71 27.80 -8.23
N VAL A 43 10.39 27.86 -8.52
CA VAL A 43 9.41 26.88 -8.02
C VAL A 43 9.76 25.43 -8.38
N GLY A 44 10.26 25.21 -9.60
CA GLY A 44 10.55 23.86 -10.09
C GLY A 44 11.71 23.15 -9.38
N ASN A 45 12.61 23.91 -8.74
CA ASN A 45 13.80 23.38 -8.07
C ASN A 45 13.96 23.92 -6.64
N ALA A 46 12.86 24.32 -6.00
CA ALA A 46 12.88 25.05 -4.73
C ALA A 46 13.66 24.32 -3.63
N PHE A 47 13.58 22.98 -3.58
CA PHE A 47 14.33 22.16 -2.62
C PHE A 47 15.83 22.42 -2.73
N TYR A 48 16.43 22.17 -3.90
CA TYR A 48 17.87 22.33 -4.08
C TYR A 48 18.31 23.78 -4.15
N ALA A 49 17.48 24.67 -4.71
CA ALA A 49 17.77 26.10 -4.79
C ALA A 49 17.80 26.79 -3.42
N SER A 50 17.09 26.24 -2.43
CA SER A 50 17.09 26.75 -1.05
C SER A 50 18.31 26.33 -0.21
N VAL A 51 19.13 25.40 -0.72
CA VAL A 51 20.31 24.87 -0.02
C VAL A 51 21.52 25.76 -0.30
N LEU A 52 22.35 26.00 0.72
CA LEU A 52 23.61 26.72 0.60
C LEU A 52 24.62 25.96 -0.29
N ASP A 53 25.33 26.66 -1.17
CA ASP A 53 26.29 26.06 -2.13
C ASP A 53 27.28 25.06 -1.49
N PRO A 54 27.89 25.32 -0.31
CA PRO A 54 28.83 24.38 0.30
C PRO A 54 28.20 23.06 0.77
N ILE A 55 26.89 23.06 1.08
CA ILE A 55 26.17 21.92 1.65
C ILE A 55 25.33 21.20 0.57
N TYR A 56 25.32 21.71 -0.67
CA TYR A 56 24.61 21.13 -1.80
C TYR A 56 24.98 19.66 -2.04
N TRP A 57 26.27 19.35 -2.22
CA TRP A 57 26.74 18.00 -2.54
C TRP A 57 26.43 16.98 -1.43
N PRO A 58 26.71 17.26 -0.14
CA PRO A 58 26.26 16.40 0.95
C PRO A 58 24.75 16.16 0.95
N THR A 59 23.95 17.23 0.77
CA THR A 59 22.48 17.12 0.76
C THR A 59 21.98 16.27 -0.40
N PHE A 60 22.58 16.43 -1.58
CA PHE A 60 22.26 15.64 -2.76
C PHE A 60 22.53 14.14 -2.53
N VAL A 61 23.69 13.79 -1.99
CA VAL A 61 24.03 12.38 -1.69
C VAL A 61 23.03 11.79 -0.68
N VAL A 62 22.71 12.52 0.39
CA VAL A 62 21.74 12.08 1.40
C VAL A 62 20.34 11.92 0.78
N ALA A 63 19.91 12.85 -0.08
CA ALA A 63 18.62 12.77 -0.77
C ALA A 63 18.53 11.53 -1.69
N VAL A 64 19.60 11.21 -2.42
CA VAL A 64 19.65 10.01 -3.27
C VAL A 64 19.59 8.73 -2.42
N VAL A 65 20.35 8.65 -1.33
CA VAL A 65 20.31 7.50 -0.41
C VAL A 65 18.92 7.35 0.21
N ALA A 66 18.30 8.44 0.64
CA ALA A 66 16.94 8.44 1.17
C ALA A 66 15.91 7.97 0.12
N ALA A 67 16.04 8.38 -1.14
CA ALA A 67 15.18 7.94 -2.23
C ALA A 67 15.32 6.43 -2.50
N ILE A 68 16.54 5.88 -2.43
CA ILE A 68 16.78 4.43 -2.58
C ILE A 68 16.11 3.67 -1.43
N ILE A 69 16.28 4.13 -0.19
CA ILE A 69 15.66 3.50 0.99
C ILE A 69 14.12 3.56 0.88
N ALA A 70 13.57 4.71 0.52
CA ALA A 70 12.13 4.88 0.33
C ALA A 70 11.58 3.94 -0.76
N SER A 71 12.31 3.77 -1.87
CA SER A 71 11.93 2.85 -2.94
C SER A 71 11.87 1.40 -2.46
N GLN A 72 12.89 0.94 -1.72
CA GLN A 72 12.90 -0.41 -1.14
C GLN A 72 11.74 -0.63 -0.16
N ALA A 73 11.45 0.40 0.63
CA ALA A 73 10.37 0.38 1.60
C ALA A 73 8.99 0.28 0.91
N MET A 74 8.78 0.98 -0.22
CA MET A 74 7.57 0.88 -1.03
C MET A 74 7.41 -0.50 -1.70
N ILE A 75 8.50 -1.07 -2.25
CA ILE A 75 8.47 -2.41 -2.87
C ILE A 75 8.06 -3.47 -1.83
N SER A 76 8.68 -3.40 -0.64
CA SER A 76 8.34 -4.30 0.46
C SER A 76 6.89 -4.13 0.91
N GLY A 77 6.40 -2.89 1.01
CA GLY A 77 5.00 -2.59 1.31
C GLY A 77 4.02 -3.16 0.28
N ALA A 78 4.38 -3.14 -1.00
CA ALA A 78 3.58 -3.75 -2.06
C ALA A 78 3.48 -5.28 -1.91
N PHE A 79 4.58 -5.96 -1.55
CA PHE A 79 4.55 -7.40 -1.26
C PHE A 79 3.61 -7.72 -0.08
N SER A 80 3.65 -6.92 0.99
CA SER A 80 2.78 -7.10 2.15
C SER A 80 1.29 -6.94 1.78
N ILE A 81 0.93 -5.91 1.02
CA ILE A 81 -0.47 -5.71 0.59
C ILE A 81 -0.95 -6.86 -0.29
N VAL A 82 -0.14 -7.32 -1.24
CA VAL A 82 -0.51 -8.45 -2.11
C VAL A 82 -0.67 -9.74 -1.31
N ALA A 83 0.21 -10.01 -0.34
CA ALA A 83 0.09 -11.17 0.53
C ALA A 83 -1.18 -11.11 1.41
N GLN A 84 -1.53 -9.93 1.95
CA GLN A 84 -2.78 -9.73 2.68
C GLN A 84 -4.01 -9.88 1.76
N ALA A 85 -3.96 -9.36 0.54
CA ALA A 85 -5.04 -9.52 -0.44
C ALA A 85 -5.24 -10.99 -0.83
N GLN A 86 -4.16 -11.76 -0.93
CA GLN A 86 -4.20 -13.21 -1.18
C GLN A 86 -4.79 -13.99 -0.01
N SER A 87 -4.49 -13.63 1.24
CA SER A 87 -5.07 -14.30 2.42
C SER A 87 -6.58 -14.04 2.55
N LEU A 88 -7.06 -12.89 2.07
CA LEU A 88 -8.48 -12.57 1.92
C LEU A 88 -9.16 -13.24 0.71
N GLY A 89 -8.40 -13.96 -0.13
CA GLY A 89 -8.91 -14.61 -1.34
C GLY A 89 -9.28 -13.62 -2.45
N CYS A 90 -8.83 -12.36 -2.37
CA CYS A 90 -9.11 -11.30 -3.33
C CYS A 90 -8.04 -11.15 -4.42
N PHE A 91 -6.95 -11.93 -4.36
CA PHE A 91 -5.85 -11.84 -5.31
C PHE A 91 -5.46 -13.23 -5.86
N PRO A 92 -5.02 -13.33 -7.13
CA PRO A 92 -4.44 -14.55 -7.69
C PRO A 92 -3.36 -15.15 -6.80
N ARG A 93 -3.29 -16.49 -6.77
CA ARG A 93 -2.24 -17.18 -5.98
C ARG A 93 -0.88 -16.87 -6.59
N VAL A 94 -0.09 -16.05 -5.89
CA VAL A 94 1.31 -15.79 -6.23
C VAL A 94 2.22 -16.56 -5.28
N LYS A 95 3.42 -16.89 -5.74
CA LYS A 95 4.41 -17.57 -4.91
C LYS A 95 4.96 -16.60 -3.86
N VAL A 96 4.41 -16.69 -2.65
CA VAL A 96 4.93 -15.97 -1.49
C VAL A 96 6.10 -16.75 -0.89
N ILE A 97 7.28 -16.13 -0.86
CA ILE A 97 8.47 -16.67 -0.22
C ILE A 97 8.65 -15.89 1.09
N HIS A 98 8.53 -16.58 2.21
CA HIS A 98 8.88 -16.00 3.51
C HIS A 98 10.40 -16.04 3.67
N THR A 99 11.03 -14.87 3.64
CA THR A 99 12.49 -14.74 3.66
C THR A 99 13.09 -15.09 5.03
N SER A 100 12.27 -15.10 6.08
CA SER A 100 12.69 -15.50 7.43
C SER A 100 11.61 -16.35 8.11
N ALA A 101 12.02 -17.52 8.61
CA ALA A 101 11.17 -18.42 9.39
C ALA A 101 10.70 -17.83 10.73
N LYS A 102 11.36 -16.76 11.21
CA LYS A 102 11.07 -16.11 12.50
C LYS A 102 10.28 -14.80 12.36
N HIS A 103 10.08 -14.30 11.13
CA HIS A 103 9.52 -12.97 10.88
C HIS A 103 8.52 -13.03 9.73
N GLU A 104 7.23 -13.08 10.06
CA GLU A 104 6.14 -13.19 9.06
C GLU A 104 6.05 -11.97 8.14
N GLY A 105 6.57 -10.81 8.56
CA GLY A 105 6.59 -9.57 7.77
C GLY A 105 7.62 -9.54 6.62
N GLN A 106 8.57 -10.48 6.58
CA GLN A 106 9.54 -10.57 5.48
C GLN A 106 8.96 -11.38 4.32
N VAL A 107 8.08 -10.71 3.57
CA VAL A 107 7.38 -11.27 2.41
C VAL A 107 8.12 -10.88 1.13
N TYR A 108 8.59 -11.87 0.38
CA TYR A 108 9.15 -11.68 -0.96
C TYR A 108 8.29 -12.36 -2.01
N ILE A 109 7.90 -11.62 -3.04
CA ILE A 109 7.10 -12.13 -4.17
C ILE A 109 7.87 -11.84 -5.47
N PRO A 110 8.57 -12.83 -6.05
CA PRO A 110 9.46 -12.61 -7.20
C PRO A 110 8.73 -12.10 -8.43
N GLU A 111 7.53 -12.62 -8.71
CA GLU A 111 6.70 -12.17 -9.84
C GLU A 111 6.34 -10.69 -9.71
N LEU A 112 5.96 -10.24 -8.51
CA LEU A 112 5.64 -8.84 -8.27
C LEU A 112 6.89 -7.95 -8.39
N ASN A 113 8.07 -8.44 -8.00
CA ASN A 113 9.32 -7.70 -8.14
C ASN A 113 9.64 -7.41 -9.62
N TYR A 114 9.57 -8.42 -10.49
CA TYR A 114 9.79 -8.22 -11.92
C TYR A 114 8.71 -7.33 -12.54
N PHE A 115 7.45 -7.51 -12.14
CA PHE A 115 6.35 -6.66 -12.58
C PHE A 115 6.58 -5.19 -12.20
N LEU A 116 6.93 -4.90 -10.94
CA LEU A 116 7.23 -3.54 -10.47
C LEU A 116 8.42 -2.95 -11.21
N MET A 117 9.47 -3.73 -11.47
CA MET A 117 10.62 -3.28 -12.27
C MET A 117 10.18 -2.82 -13.68
N VAL A 118 9.43 -3.66 -14.40
CA VAL A 118 8.93 -3.32 -15.75
C VAL A 118 8.00 -2.11 -15.70
N ALA A 119 7.08 -2.07 -14.74
CA ALA A 119 6.15 -0.96 -14.56
C ALA A 119 6.89 0.37 -14.29
N CYS A 120 7.91 0.35 -13.43
CA CYS A 120 8.75 1.51 -13.17
C CYS A 120 9.45 2.01 -14.45
N VAL A 121 10.06 1.11 -15.23
CA VAL A 121 10.72 1.49 -16.50
C VAL A 121 9.72 2.10 -17.49
N VAL A 122 8.55 1.49 -17.66
CA VAL A 122 7.50 1.99 -18.57
C VAL A 122 7.01 3.37 -18.13
N VAL A 123 6.74 3.56 -16.83
CA VAL A 123 6.28 4.86 -16.28
C VAL A 123 7.36 5.93 -16.44
N THR A 124 8.62 5.63 -16.13
CA THR A 124 9.73 6.59 -16.28
C THR A 124 9.89 7.02 -17.74
N LEU A 125 9.85 6.07 -18.69
CA LEU A 125 9.95 6.37 -20.12
C LEU A 125 8.74 7.12 -20.68
N SER A 126 7.55 6.89 -20.13
CA SER A 126 6.31 7.56 -20.57
C SER A 126 6.23 9.00 -20.09
N PHE A 127 6.53 9.26 -18.82
CA PHE A 127 6.35 10.59 -18.22
C PHE A 127 7.51 11.55 -18.46
N LYS A 128 8.75 11.02 -18.57
CA LYS A 128 10.03 11.72 -18.86
C LYS A 128 10.44 12.86 -17.95
N THR A 129 9.50 13.53 -17.28
CA THR A 129 9.72 14.70 -16.43
C THR A 129 9.13 14.45 -15.04
N THR A 130 9.85 14.91 -14.01
CA THR A 130 9.43 14.80 -12.61
C THR A 130 8.10 15.49 -12.35
N ARG A 131 7.82 16.60 -13.06
CA ARG A 131 6.56 17.34 -12.94
C ARG A 131 5.35 16.52 -13.41
N ASN A 132 5.44 15.87 -14.56
CA ASN A 132 4.33 15.07 -15.08
C ASN A 132 4.11 13.81 -14.23
N LEU A 133 5.20 13.17 -13.79
CA LEU A 133 5.14 12.05 -12.85
C LEU A 133 4.50 12.48 -11.52
N GLY A 134 4.84 13.68 -11.05
CA GLY A 134 4.28 14.31 -9.86
C GLY A 134 2.77 14.50 -9.92
N ASN A 135 2.30 15.04 -11.04
CA ASN A 135 0.87 15.23 -11.29
C ASN A 135 0.12 13.88 -11.34
N ALA A 136 0.75 12.83 -11.87
CA ALA A 136 0.13 11.51 -11.97
C ALA A 136 -0.13 10.88 -10.59
N TYR A 137 0.91 10.81 -9.74
CA TYR A 137 0.79 10.13 -8.45
C TYR A 137 -0.07 10.90 -7.44
N GLY A 138 -0.13 12.23 -7.55
CA GLY A 138 -0.81 13.10 -6.60
C GLY A 138 -2.30 12.76 -6.42
N ILE A 139 -3.02 12.49 -7.50
CA ILE A 139 -4.44 12.09 -7.43
C ILE A 139 -4.61 10.77 -6.67
N CYS A 140 -3.75 9.79 -6.97
CA CYS A 140 -3.80 8.48 -6.33
C CYS A 140 -3.60 8.57 -4.82
N VAL A 141 -2.57 9.31 -4.37
CA VAL A 141 -2.26 9.44 -2.94
C VAL A 141 -3.41 10.10 -2.19
N VAL A 142 -3.97 11.18 -2.71
CA VAL A 142 -5.04 11.92 -2.03
C VAL A 142 -6.33 11.11 -1.97
N SER A 143 -6.63 10.35 -3.04
CA SER A 143 -7.76 9.42 -3.03
C SER A 143 -7.59 8.30 -1.99
N ALA A 144 -6.36 7.83 -1.78
CA ALA A 144 -6.04 6.85 -0.76
C ALA A 144 -6.19 7.44 0.65
N GLU A 145 -5.68 8.65 0.89
CA GLU A 145 -5.83 9.37 2.17
C GLU A 145 -7.32 9.59 2.51
N LEU A 146 -8.12 10.03 1.54
CA LEU A 146 -9.57 10.19 1.71
C LEU A 146 -10.25 8.86 2.07
N THR A 147 -9.85 7.77 1.42
CA THR A 147 -10.36 6.42 1.73
C THR A 147 -9.99 6.01 3.16
N THR A 148 -8.75 6.28 3.59
CA THR A 148 -8.32 5.98 4.95
C THR A 148 -9.01 6.86 6.00
N THR A 149 -9.27 8.13 5.73
CA THR A 149 -10.01 9.03 6.63
C THR A 149 -11.46 8.55 6.82
N ASN A 150 -12.10 8.07 5.76
CA ASN A 150 -13.41 7.43 5.83
C ASN A 150 -13.37 6.14 6.66
N MET A 151 -12.42 5.23 6.39
CA MET A 151 -12.25 3.98 7.15
C MET A 151 -11.94 4.25 8.61
N MET A 152 -11.10 5.23 8.91
CA MET A 152 -10.76 5.62 10.28
C MET A 152 -11.99 6.15 11.03
N THR A 153 -12.84 6.92 10.34
CA THR A 153 -14.10 7.42 10.91
C THR A 153 -15.06 6.28 11.24
N LEU A 154 -15.15 5.27 10.37
CA LEU A 154 -15.91 4.05 10.65
C LEU A 154 -15.37 3.30 11.87
N VAL A 155 -14.04 3.19 12.00
CA VAL A 155 -13.39 2.58 13.18
C VAL A 155 -13.70 3.36 14.46
N MET A 156 -13.61 4.70 14.42
CA MET A 156 -13.94 5.55 15.57
C MET A 156 -15.40 5.38 16.02
N LEU A 157 -16.31 5.21 15.06
CA LEU A 157 -17.75 5.05 15.31
C LEU A 157 -18.10 3.65 15.82
N LEU A 158 -17.63 2.60 15.13
CA LEU A 158 -18.06 1.21 15.39
C LEU A 158 -17.23 0.52 16.49
N ILE A 159 -15.92 0.78 16.53
CA ILE A 159 -14.99 0.07 17.43
C ILE A 159 -14.70 0.90 18.68
N TRP A 160 -14.27 2.15 18.53
CA TRP A 160 -13.86 2.98 19.66
C TRP A 160 -15.01 3.63 20.42
N LYS A 161 -16.18 3.78 19.78
CA LYS A 161 -17.42 4.33 20.37
C LYS A 161 -17.19 5.65 21.13
N ILE A 162 -16.38 6.54 20.56
CA ILE A 162 -16.06 7.86 21.14
C ILE A 162 -17.27 8.79 20.96
N SER A 163 -17.31 9.89 21.72
CA SER A 163 -18.35 10.91 21.57
C SER A 163 -18.48 11.41 20.12
N ILE A 164 -19.72 11.44 19.63
CA ILE A 164 -20.08 11.81 18.25
C ILE A 164 -19.48 13.18 17.86
N TRP A 165 -19.46 14.13 18.80
CA TRP A 165 -18.87 15.46 18.58
C TRP A 165 -17.38 15.42 18.19
N ARG A 166 -16.58 14.53 18.81
CA ARG A 166 -15.15 14.39 18.46
C ARG A 166 -14.96 13.75 17.08
N ILE A 167 -15.84 12.80 16.73
CA ILE A 167 -15.82 12.13 15.42
C ILE A 167 -16.19 13.14 14.32
N ILE A 168 -17.25 13.92 14.51
CA ILE A 168 -17.65 14.97 13.57
C ILE A 168 -16.52 16.00 13.40
N LEU A 169 -15.93 16.46 14.51
CA LEU A 169 -14.82 17.42 14.46
C LEU A 169 -13.64 16.86 13.66
N PHE A 170 -13.23 15.62 13.95
CA PHE A 170 -12.16 14.95 13.21
C PHE A 170 -12.50 14.85 11.71
N TYR A 171 -13.67 14.30 11.38
CA TYR A 171 -14.06 14.05 10.00
C TYR A 171 -14.15 15.34 9.18
N VAL A 172 -14.81 16.38 9.72
CA VAL A 172 -14.97 17.66 9.02
C VAL A 172 -13.61 18.32 8.74
N VAL A 173 -12.70 18.33 9.72
CA VAL A 173 -11.38 18.95 9.54
C VAL A 173 -10.58 18.24 8.45
N TYR A 174 -10.45 16.92 8.53
CA TYR A 174 -9.61 16.15 7.59
C TYR A 174 -10.21 16.12 6.19
N VAL A 175 -11.51 15.82 6.06
CA VAL A 175 -12.16 15.76 4.74
C VAL A 175 -12.16 17.12 4.05
N THR A 176 -12.27 18.23 4.77
CA THR A 176 -12.19 19.57 4.16
C THR A 176 -10.81 19.83 3.56
N ILE A 177 -9.74 19.50 4.31
CA ILE A 177 -8.36 19.66 3.85
C ILE A 177 -8.10 18.76 2.63
N GLU A 178 -8.45 17.49 2.74
CA GLU A 178 -8.26 16.50 1.68
C GLU A 178 -9.07 16.84 0.42
N SER A 179 -10.32 17.27 0.56
CA SER A 179 -11.18 17.65 -0.56
C SER A 179 -10.69 18.90 -1.29
N THR A 180 -10.15 19.87 -0.55
CA THR A 180 -9.51 21.07 -1.13
C THR A 180 -8.30 20.68 -1.96
N TYR A 181 -7.45 19.79 -1.40
CA TYR A 181 -6.27 19.32 -2.10
C TYR A 181 -6.63 18.43 -3.31
N LEU A 182 -7.64 17.56 -3.17
CA LEU A 182 -8.18 16.75 -4.27
C LEU A 182 -8.70 17.64 -5.41
N SER A 183 -9.43 18.70 -5.08
CA SER A 183 -9.94 19.66 -6.08
C SER A 183 -8.80 20.27 -6.90
N THR A 184 -7.68 20.58 -6.24
CA THR A 184 -6.48 21.08 -6.93
C THR A 184 -5.85 20.02 -7.83
N GLN A 185 -5.75 18.77 -7.37
CA GLN A 185 -5.14 17.69 -8.16
C GLN A 185 -6.02 17.25 -9.34
N LEU A 186 -7.35 17.34 -9.23
CA LEU A 186 -8.28 17.02 -10.32
C LEU A 186 -8.09 17.92 -11.55
N THR A 187 -7.62 19.17 -11.38
CA THR A 187 -7.27 20.04 -12.52
C THR A 187 -6.15 19.46 -13.40
N LYS A 188 -5.32 18.58 -12.84
CA LYS A 188 -4.18 17.92 -13.49
C LYS A 188 -4.52 16.51 -13.97
N PHE A 189 -5.79 16.09 -13.89
CA PHE A 189 -6.23 14.76 -14.30
C PHE A 189 -5.83 14.42 -15.74
N VAL A 190 -6.07 15.35 -16.67
CA VAL A 190 -5.73 15.20 -18.10
C VAL A 190 -4.22 15.26 -18.33
N GLN A 191 -3.44 15.84 -17.41
CA GLN A 191 -1.97 15.93 -17.49
C GLN A 191 -1.25 14.64 -17.02
N GLY A 192 -1.98 13.54 -16.89
CA GLY A 192 -1.44 12.22 -16.52
C GLY A 192 -1.98 11.65 -15.20
N GLY A 193 -2.77 12.42 -14.45
CA GLY A 193 -3.47 11.97 -13.24
C GLY A 193 -4.39 10.76 -13.42
N PHE A 194 -4.91 10.55 -14.63
CA PHE A 194 -5.78 9.41 -14.94
C PHE A 194 -5.04 8.06 -14.94
N LEU A 195 -3.71 8.04 -15.15
CA LEU A 195 -2.98 6.80 -15.41
C LEU A 195 -2.95 5.85 -14.21
N PRO A 196 -2.63 6.30 -12.98
CA PRO A 196 -2.73 5.44 -11.79
C PRO A 196 -4.17 4.98 -11.50
N LEU A 197 -5.17 5.79 -11.84
CA LEU A 197 -6.59 5.43 -11.66
C LEU A 197 -7.02 4.35 -12.65
N ALA A 198 -6.62 4.46 -13.91
CA ALA A 198 -6.84 3.43 -14.92
C ALA A 198 -6.16 2.12 -14.53
N PHE A 199 -4.92 2.20 -14.03
CA PHE A 199 -4.19 1.04 -13.53
C PHE A 199 -4.89 0.38 -12.33
N SER A 200 -5.33 1.18 -11.36
CA SER A 200 -6.10 0.72 -10.20
C SER A 200 -7.41 0.05 -10.63
N PHE A 201 -8.13 0.63 -11.59
CA PHE A 201 -9.36 0.07 -12.12
C PHE A 201 -9.16 -1.33 -12.74
N VAL A 202 -8.10 -1.51 -13.54
CA VAL A 202 -7.73 -2.82 -14.10
C VAL A 202 -7.43 -3.84 -12.99
N LEU A 203 -6.68 -3.44 -11.96
CA LEU A 203 -6.39 -4.32 -10.83
C LEU A 203 -7.66 -4.70 -10.06
N VAL A 204 -8.57 -3.76 -9.84
CA VAL A 204 -9.87 -4.02 -9.17
C VAL A 204 -10.70 -5.02 -9.98
N ILE A 205 -10.72 -4.93 -11.30
CA ILE A 205 -11.40 -5.92 -12.16
C ILE A 205 -10.79 -7.32 -11.96
N ILE A 206 -9.46 -7.42 -11.98
CA ILE A 206 -8.76 -8.70 -11.79
C ILE A 206 -9.08 -9.28 -10.41
N MET A 207 -8.99 -8.46 -9.36
CA MET A 207 -9.29 -8.86 -7.98
C MET A 207 -10.76 -9.25 -7.80
N GLY A 208 -11.69 -8.49 -8.37
CA GLY A 208 -13.12 -8.76 -8.31
C GLY A 208 -13.49 -10.07 -9.00
N ASN A 209 -12.98 -10.30 -10.21
CA ASN A 209 -13.17 -11.56 -10.93
C ASN A 209 -12.58 -12.74 -10.16
N TRP A 210 -11.38 -12.58 -9.59
CA TRP A 210 -10.75 -13.64 -8.81
C TRP A 210 -11.55 -13.98 -7.55
N HIS A 211 -11.96 -12.96 -6.79
CA HIS A 211 -12.77 -13.13 -5.60
C HIS A 211 -14.10 -13.84 -5.91
N TYR A 212 -14.75 -13.44 -7.01
CA TYR A 212 -15.99 -14.07 -7.49
C TYR A 212 -15.79 -15.57 -7.79
N VAL A 213 -14.75 -15.93 -8.56
CA VAL A 213 -14.43 -17.32 -8.87
C VAL A 213 -14.10 -18.11 -7.60
N GLN A 214 -13.32 -17.53 -6.69
CA GLN A 214 -12.94 -18.16 -5.44
C GLN A 214 -14.15 -18.44 -4.55
N LYS A 215 -15.10 -17.50 -4.48
CA LYS A 215 -16.37 -17.67 -3.75
C LYS A 215 -17.19 -18.82 -4.35
N HIS A 216 -17.34 -18.87 -5.67
CA HIS A 216 -18.06 -19.95 -6.33
C HIS A 216 -17.39 -21.31 -6.14
N ARG A 217 -16.06 -21.38 -6.20
CA ARG A 217 -15.33 -22.62 -5.92
C ARG A 217 -15.56 -23.07 -4.49
N TYR A 218 -15.49 -22.14 -3.52
CA TYR A 218 -15.73 -22.44 -2.12
C TYR A 218 -17.16 -22.96 -1.88
N GLU A 219 -18.18 -22.33 -2.47
CA GLU A 219 -19.56 -22.79 -2.37
C GLU A 219 -19.78 -24.18 -3.01
N PHE A 220 -19.11 -24.45 -4.14
CA PHE A 220 -19.16 -25.76 -4.80
C PHE A 220 -18.49 -26.85 -3.94
N GLU A 221 -17.32 -26.56 -3.36
CA GLU A 221 -16.62 -27.47 -2.44
C GLU A 221 -17.47 -27.75 -1.19
N LEU A 222 -18.20 -26.75 -0.68
CA LEU A 222 -19.08 -26.92 0.48
C LEU A 222 -20.29 -27.82 0.19
N LYS A 223 -20.89 -27.69 -1.00
CA LYS A 223 -22.02 -28.52 -1.45
C LYS A 223 -21.60 -29.95 -1.79
N ASN A 224 -20.39 -30.14 -2.29
CA ASN A 224 -19.83 -31.44 -2.65
C ASN A 224 -18.89 -32.02 -1.59
N LYS A 225 -18.96 -31.53 -0.34
CA LYS A 225 -18.24 -32.15 0.77
C LYS A 225 -18.75 -33.57 0.96
N VAL A 226 -17.84 -34.52 0.77
CA VAL A 226 -18.09 -35.93 1.09
C VAL A 226 -18.35 -36.03 2.60
N SER A 227 -19.46 -36.67 2.98
CA SER A 227 -19.82 -36.84 4.40
C SER A 227 -18.70 -37.55 5.16
N SER A 228 -18.44 -37.13 6.40
CA SER A 228 -17.41 -37.74 7.26
C SER A 228 -17.62 -39.25 7.41
N ASP A 229 -18.87 -39.69 7.49
CA ASP A 229 -19.25 -41.11 7.53
C ASP A 229 -18.81 -41.88 6.28
N TYR A 230 -18.89 -41.26 5.10
CA TYR A 230 -18.47 -41.90 3.86
C TYR A 230 -16.94 -42.04 3.83
N CYS A 231 -16.19 -41.04 4.30
CA CYS A 231 -14.74 -41.14 4.44
C CYS A 231 -14.33 -42.22 5.47
N GLU A 232 -15.00 -42.30 6.62
CA GLU A 232 -14.74 -43.36 7.61
C GLU A 232 -15.06 -44.74 7.06
N HIS A 233 -16.18 -44.88 6.34
CA HIS A 233 -16.56 -46.14 5.70
C HIS A 233 -15.53 -46.58 4.65
N VAL A 234 -15.03 -45.64 3.82
CA VAL A 234 -13.95 -45.94 2.85
C VAL A 234 -12.65 -46.33 3.56
N ILE A 235 -12.28 -45.65 4.65
CA ILE A 235 -11.10 -45.98 5.45
C ILE A 235 -11.24 -47.38 6.08
N PHE A 236 -12.43 -47.71 6.60
CA PHE A 236 -12.73 -49.02 7.16
C PHE A 236 -12.59 -50.13 6.11
N VAL A 237 -13.20 -49.95 4.94
CA VAL A 237 -13.11 -50.91 3.82
C VAL A 237 -11.66 -51.08 3.34
N LEU A 238 -10.89 -50.00 3.23
CA LEU A 238 -9.47 -50.06 2.87
C LEU A 238 -8.64 -50.78 3.94
N ARG A 239 -8.98 -50.64 5.22
CA ARG A 239 -8.29 -51.32 6.33
C ARG A 239 -8.60 -52.82 6.36
N ASP A 240 -9.86 -53.20 6.15
CA ASP A 240 -10.28 -54.60 6.08
C ASP A 240 -9.64 -55.32 4.87
N ASN A 241 -9.63 -54.68 3.70
CA ASN A 241 -8.96 -55.23 2.51
C ASN A 241 -7.45 -55.39 2.70
N ARG A 242 -6.78 -54.48 3.42
CA ARG A 242 -5.35 -54.63 3.74
C ARG A 242 -5.09 -55.79 4.70
N SER A 243 -5.95 -55.96 5.71
CA SER A 243 -5.89 -57.09 6.66
C SER A 243 -6.03 -58.45 5.94
N LYS A 244 -6.98 -58.55 5.01
CA LYS A 244 -7.19 -59.75 4.19
C LYS A 244 -6.02 -60.06 3.26
N ARG A 245 -5.30 -59.04 2.79
CA ARG A 245 -4.12 -59.20 1.91
C ARG A 245 -2.87 -59.68 2.66
N ASN A 246 -2.72 -59.33 3.94
CA ASN A 246 -1.59 -59.77 4.78
C ASN A 246 -1.79 -61.17 5.41
N LYS A 247 -3.00 -61.74 5.33
CA LYS A 247 -3.31 -63.10 5.80
C LYS A 247 -3.19 -64.18 4.72
N LYS A 248 -2.86 -63.78 3.48
CA LYS A 248 -2.48 -64.67 2.36
C LYS A 248 -0.98 -64.56 2.14
#